data_AF-A0A841FW92-F1
#
_entry.id   AF-A0A841FW92-F1
#
_cell.length_a   1.000
_cell.length_b   1.000
_cell.length_c   1.000
_cell.angle_alpha   90.00
_cell.angle_beta   90.00
_cell.angle_gamma   90.00
#
_symmetry.space_group_name_H-M   'P 1'
#
loop_
_entity.id
_entity.type
_entity.pdbx_description
1 polymer ?
#
loop_
_entity_poly.entity_id
_entity_poly.type
_entity_poly.pdbx_seq_one_letter_code
_entity_poly.pdbx_strand_id
1 'polypeptide(L)'
;MQRRLSAVLSALVLAIGLVFVPAAPAQAAFIWQGDFTISSGGLCMGVSGNSSANGALIYPQNCSFGAEIQKWRIYRLDDQNNYMFQSFKYAAQNKCLDGPDSDPRIVHLWGCHGGNQQRFYLSPTATGPQQIRQAGGNECLGVVLGPLTYSLQQLNCSASTPPMLILTRVA
;
A
#
# COMPACT_ATOMS: atom_id res chain seq x y z
N MET A 1 -56.77 -50.55 41.80
CA MET A 1 -55.42 -50.51 41.20
C MET A 1 -55.41 -49.45 40.10
N GLN A 2 -54.94 -48.24 40.39
CA GLN A 2 -54.36 -47.33 39.40
C GLN A 2 -53.18 -46.62 40.06
N ARG A 3 -52.06 -46.59 39.36
CA ARG A 3 -50.72 -46.23 39.84
C ARG A 3 -50.12 -45.33 38.77
N ARG A 4 -49.23 -44.41 39.18
CA ARG A 4 -48.23 -43.62 38.39
C ARG A 4 -48.68 -42.19 38.02
N LEU A 5 -47.86 -41.14 38.07
CA LEU A 5 -46.42 -40.93 38.35
C LEU A 5 -46.25 -39.42 38.65
N SER A 6 -45.57 -39.03 39.73
CA SER A 6 -45.21 -37.63 39.99
C SER A 6 -43.93 -37.26 39.22
N ALA A 7 -43.99 -36.22 38.39
CA ALA A 7 -42.82 -35.70 37.67
C ALA A 7 -41.99 -34.80 38.61
N VAL A 8 -40.69 -35.08 38.72
CA VAL A 8 -39.71 -34.24 39.43
C VAL A 8 -39.15 -33.22 38.44
N LEU A 9 -39.35 -31.93 38.69
CA LEU A 9 -38.66 -30.85 37.99
C LEU A 9 -37.28 -30.61 38.65
N SER A 10 -36.20 -30.87 37.92
CA SER A 10 -34.85 -30.41 38.27
C SER A 10 -34.56 -29.12 37.52
N ALA A 11 -34.49 -27.99 38.24
CA ALA A 11 -34.07 -26.71 37.69
C ALA A 11 -32.53 -26.66 37.60
N LEU A 12 -32.00 -26.52 36.38
CA LEU A 12 -30.58 -26.32 36.12
C LEU A 12 -30.30 -24.80 36.14
N VAL A 13 -29.61 -24.31 37.17
CA VAL A 13 -29.16 -22.90 37.25
C VAL A 13 -27.80 -22.78 36.56
N LEU A 14 -27.76 -22.20 35.36
CA LEU A 14 -26.51 -21.81 34.69
C LEU A 14 -26.09 -20.41 35.19
N ALA A 15 -25.10 -20.34 36.07
CA ALA A 15 -24.44 -19.09 36.43
C ALA A 15 -23.39 -18.75 35.34
N ILE A 16 -23.71 -17.80 34.47
CA ILE A 16 -22.74 -17.25 33.49
C ILE A 16 -22.01 -16.09 34.18
N GLY A 17 -20.75 -16.32 34.57
CA GLY A 17 -19.87 -15.28 35.07
C GLY A 17 -19.43 -14.35 33.92
N LEU A 18 -19.77 -13.06 34.02
CA LEU A 18 -19.30 -12.02 33.10
C LEU A 18 -17.83 -11.69 33.42
N VAL A 19 -16.91 -12.17 32.59
CA VAL A 19 -15.50 -11.75 32.61
C VAL A 19 -15.42 -10.39 31.92
N PHE A 20 -15.07 -9.35 32.68
CA PHE A 20 -14.79 -8.02 32.14
C PHE A 20 -13.40 -8.02 31.51
N VAL A 21 -13.32 -8.20 30.19
CA VAL A 21 -12.07 -7.99 29.44
C VAL A 21 -11.98 -6.50 29.14
N PRO A 22 -10.96 -5.76 29.66
CA PRO A 22 -10.79 -4.37 29.29
C PRO A 22 -10.48 -4.28 27.80
N ALA A 23 -11.24 -3.44 27.07
CA ALA A 23 -10.94 -3.17 25.68
C ALA A 23 -9.55 -2.53 25.59
N ALA A 24 -8.68 -3.10 24.74
CA ALA A 24 -7.40 -2.47 24.42
C ALA A 24 -7.65 -1.07 23.81
N PRO A 25 -6.77 -0.09 24.07
CA PRO A 25 -6.92 1.23 23.46
C PRO A 25 -6.90 1.07 21.94
N ALA A 26 -7.91 1.61 21.26
CA ALA A 26 -7.90 1.66 19.81
C ALA A 26 -6.85 2.70 19.37
N GLN A 27 -5.72 2.25 18.82
CA GLN A 27 -4.84 3.17 18.08
C GLN A 27 -5.53 3.61 16.79
N ALA A 28 -5.47 4.91 16.51
CA ALA A 28 -5.92 5.45 15.23
C ALA A 28 -5.08 4.86 14.08
N ALA A 29 -5.75 4.48 13.00
CA ALA A 29 -5.09 4.04 11.77
C ALA A 29 -4.13 5.11 11.26
N PHE A 30 -2.93 4.71 10.84
CA PHE A 30 -2.01 5.64 10.21
C PHE A 30 -2.51 6.03 8.82
N ILE A 31 -2.46 7.32 8.52
CA ILE A 31 -2.79 7.87 7.21
C ILE A 31 -1.49 8.26 6.50
N TRP A 32 -1.26 7.67 5.32
CA TRP A 32 -0.16 8.06 4.45
C TRP A 32 -0.49 9.39 3.76
N GLN A 33 -0.08 10.49 4.39
CA GLN A 33 -0.29 11.84 3.87
C GLN A 33 1.01 12.65 3.95
N GLY A 34 1.43 13.23 2.82
CA GLY A 34 2.60 14.11 2.73
C GLY A 34 3.60 13.66 1.67
N ASP A 35 4.84 14.12 1.79
CA ASP A 35 5.90 13.84 0.83
C ASP A 35 6.81 12.72 1.31
N PHE A 36 7.09 11.78 0.42
CA PHE A 36 7.86 10.57 0.73
C PHE A 36 8.86 10.26 -0.37
N THR A 37 9.96 9.61 -0.01
CA THR A 37 10.75 8.81 -0.94
C THR A 37 10.28 7.36 -0.88
N ILE A 38 10.25 6.68 -2.03
CA ILE A 38 10.04 5.24 -2.12
C ILE A 38 11.40 4.60 -2.36
N SER A 39 11.80 3.60 -1.57
CA SER A 39 13.11 2.97 -1.73
C SER A 39 13.11 1.45 -1.52
N SER A 40 14.12 0.78 -2.08
CA SER A 40 14.40 -0.63 -1.86
C SER A 40 15.87 -0.92 -2.17
N GLY A 41 16.52 -1.75 -1.36
CA GLY A 41 17.93 -2.11 -1.55
C GLY A 41 18.90 -0.92 -1.58
N GLY A 42 18.57 0.20 -0.92
CA GLY A 42 19.38 1.43 -0.94
C GLY A 42 19.18 2.33 -2.15
N LEU A 43 18.30 1.95 -3.09
CA LEU A 43 17.93 2.76 -4.26
C LEU A 43 16.59 3.45 -4.04
N CYS A 44 16.46 4.66 -4.56
CA CYS A 44 15.25 5.47 -4.52
C CYS A 44 14.55 5.45 -5.88
N MET A 45 13.22 5.33 -5.87
CA MET A 45 12.39 5.35 -7.07
C MET A 45 12.23 6.79 -7.52
N GLY A 46 12.80 7.13 -8.68
CA GLY A 46 12.63 8.45 -9.25
C GLY A 46 12.40 8.44 -10.76
N VAL A 47 11.95 9.57 -11.27
CA VAL A 47 11.63 9.72 -12.70
C VAL A 47 12.92 9.73 -13.52
N SER A 48 13.02 8.80 -14.47
CA SER A 48 14.18 8.64 -15.35
C SER A 48 14.38 9.85 -16.24
N GLY A 49 15.65 10.24 -16.43
CA GLY A 49 16.05 11.32 -17.32
C GLY A 49 15.46 12.69 -17.01
N ASN A 50 14.86 12.88 -15.82
CA ASN A 50 14.12 14.11 -15.48
C ASN A 50 13.11 14.47 -16.58
N SER A 51 12.35 13.49 -17.06
CA SER A 51 11.34 13.65 -18.11
C SER A 51 9.93 13.81 -17.54
N SER A 52 9.19 14.81 -17.99
CA SER A 52 7.76 14.99 -17.68
C SER A 52 6.84 14.27 -18.66
N ALA A 53 7.38 13.54 -19.63
CA ALA A 53 6.59 12.85 -20.65
C ALA A 53 5.75 11.72 -20.04
N ASN A 54 4.58 11.48 -20.62
CA ASN A 54 3.84 10.26 -20.36
C ASN A 54 4.68 9.04 -20.77
N GLY A 55 4.74 8.04 -19.92
CA GLY A 55 5.57 6.84 -20.11
C GLY A 55 7.01 7.01 -19.62
N ALA A 56 7.38 8.15 -19.04
CA ALA A 56 8.69 8.28 -18.41
C ALA A 56 8.85 7.24 -17.30
N LEU A 57 9.92 6.45 -17.37
CA LEU A 57 10.12 5.32 -16.47
C LEU A 57 10.36 5.78 -15.04
N ILE A 58 9.87 4.99 -14.09
CA ILE A 58 10.28 5.10 -12.70
C ILE A 58 11.46 4.15 -12.48
N TYR A 59 12.62 4.75 -12.29
CA TYR A 59 13.91 4.09 -12.33
C TYR A 59 14.51 4.03 -10.91
N PRO A 60 14.91 2.83 -10.43
CA PRO A 60 15.68 2.69 -9.19
C PRO A 60 17.08 3.27 -9.38
N GLN A 61 17.42 4.29 -8.61
CA GLN A 61 18.69 5.02 -8.71
C GLN A 61 19.22 5.39 -7.33
N ASN A 62 20.49 5.80 -7.27
CA ASN A 62 21.09 6.27 -6.02
C ASN A 62 20.23 7.37 -5.39
N CYS A 63 19.94 7.20 -4.10
CA CYS A 63 19.18 8.19 -3.35
C CYS A 63 19.94 9.51 -3.30
N SER A 64 19.28 10.59 -3.73
CA SER A 64 19.77 11.95 -3.62
C SER A 64 18.78 12.74 -2.77
N PHE A 65 19.09 12.87 -1.48
CA PHE A 65 18.25 13.56 -0.51
C PHE A 65 18.15 15.05 -0.88
N GLY A 66 17.07 15.42 -1.56
CA GLY A 66 16.86 16.75 -2.15
C GLY A 66 16.36 16.71 -3.59
N ALA A 67 16.64 15.63 -4.33
CA ALA A 67 16.19 15.47 -5.70
C ALA A 67 14.65 15.32 -5.77
N GLU A 68 13.98 16.33 -6.30
CA GLU A 68 12.52 16.37 -6.45
C GLU A 68 11.97 15.23 -7.31
N ILE A 69 12.77 14.69 -8.24
CA ILE A 69 12.39 13.55 -9.08
C ILE A 69 12.25 12.23 -8.30
N GLN A 70 12.76 12.16 -7.06
CA GLN A 70 12.67 10.99 -6.17
C GLN A 70 11.62 11.18 -5.05
N LYS A 71 10.88 12.29 -5.07
CA LYS A 71 9.85 12.62 -4.09
C LYS A 71 8.46 12.39 -4.68
N TRP A 72 7.61 11.78 -3.86
CA TRP A 72 6.24 11.43 -4.20
C TRP A 72 5.31 12.01 -3.13
N ARG A 73 4.36 12.84 -3.55
CA ARG A 73 3.28 13.32 -2.69
C ARG A 73 2.20 12.26 -2.63
N ILE A 74 2.03 11.67 -1.45
CA ILE A 74 1.03 10.65 -1.17
C ILE A 74 -0.18 11.33 -0.53
N TYR A 75 -1.37 11.05 -1.08
CA TYR A 75 -2.63 11.49 -0.50
C TYR A 75 -3.69 10.39 -0.60
N ARG A 76 -4.54 10.33 0.42
CA ARG A 76 -5.62 9.34 0.53
C ARG A 76 -6.72 9.68 -0.46
N LEU A 77 -7.23 8.66 -1.16
CA LEU A 77 -8.32 8.80 -2.13
C LEU A 77 -9.69 8.45 -1.54
N ASP A 78 -9.72 7.47 -0.64
CA ASP A 78 -10.95 6.90 -0.12
C ASP A 78 -10.76 6.26 1.26
N ASP A 79 -11.86 5.76 1.82
CA ASP A 79 -11.88 5.09 3.11
C ASP A 79 -11.36 3.64 3.09
N GLN A 80 -11.01 3.12 1.92
CA GLN A 80 -10.49 1.77 1.72
C GLN A 80 -8.95 1.73 1.75
N ASN A 81 -8.31 2.82 2.19
CA ASN A 81 -6.85 2.99 2.22
C ASN A 81 -6.20 2.90 0.83
N ASN A 82 -6.89 3.36 -0.21
CA ASN A 82 -6.24 3.64 -1.49
C ASN A 82 -5.65 5.04 -1.49
N TYR A 83 -4.47 5.14 -2.08
CA TYR A 83 -3.67 6.36 -2.17
C TYR A 83 -3.24 6.59 -3.60
N MET A 84 -3.07 7.86 -3.97
CA MET A 84 -2.38 8.28 -5.18
C MET A 84 -1.00 8.82 -4.83
N PHE A 85 -0.06 8.62 -5.75
CA PHE A 85 1.33 9.04 -5.62
C PHE A 85 1.60 10.05 -6.74
N GLN A 86 1.47 11.34 -6.44
CA GLN A 86 1.79 12.39 -7.40
C GLN A 86 3.30 12.68 -7.38
N SER A 87 3.92 12.83 -8.53
CA SER A 87 5.32 13.26 -8.60
C SER A 87 5.46 14.66 -7.99
N PHE A 88 6.36 14.83 -7.04
CA PHE A 88 6.62 16.15 -6.46
C PHE A 88 7.14 17.12 -7.53
N LYS A 89 8.12 16.68 -8.34
CA LYS A 89 8.71 17.49 -9.42
C LYS A 89 7.68 17.95 -10.46
N TYR A 90 6.78 17.05 -10.84
CA TYR A 90 5.87 17.24 -11.97
C TYR A 90 4.41 17.44 -11.54
N ALA A 91 4.18 17.87 -10.29
CA ALA A 91 2.85 18.13 -9.76
C ALA A 91 2.09 19.19 -10.59
N ALA A 92 2.78 20.22 -11.07
CA ALA A 92 2.20 21.27 -11.91
C ALA A 92 1.74 20.75 -13.30
N GLN A 93 2.29 19.64 -13.78
CA GLN A 93 1.84 18.96 -15.00
C GLN A 93 0.86 17.82 -14.71
N ASN A 94 0.37 17.74 -13.46
CA ASN A 94 -0.54 16.73 -12.96
C ASN A 94 -0.06 15.31 -13.27
N LYS A 95 1.16 14.96 -12.84
CA LYS A 95 1.77 13.66 -13.11
C LYS A 95 1.79 12.73 -11.92
N CYS A 96 1.40 11.48 -12.12
CA CYS A 96 1.26 10.45 -11.09
C CYS A 96 2.03 9.19 -11.44
N LEU A 97 2.34 8.42 -10.40
CA LEU A 97 2.74 7.04 -10.51
C LEU A 97 1.59 6.22 -11.10
N ASP A 98 1.87 5.47 -12.16
CA ASP A 98 0.86 4.77 -12.93
C ASP A 98 1.32 3.32 -13.20
N GLY A 99 0.50 2.36 -12.80
CA GLY A 99 0.68 0.95 -13.15
C GLY A 99 0.28 0.71 -14.61
N PRO A 100 0.95 -0.16 -15.36
CA PRO A 100 0.61 -0.35 -16.77
C PRO A 100 -0.70 -1.10 -16.95
N ASP A 101 -1.36 -0.83 -18.08
CA ASP A 101 -2.57 -1.53 -18.52
C ASP A 101 -2.28 -2.84 -19.29
N SER A 102 -0.99 -3.14 -19.56
CA SER A 102 -0.54 -4.29 -20.34
C SER A 102 0.90 -4.70 -19.98
N ASP A 103 1.36 -5.82 -20.52
CA ASP A 103 2.78 -6.21 -20.45
C ASP A 103 3.60 -5.34 -21.45
N PRO A 104 4.82 -4.86 -21.11
CA PRO A 104 5.59 -5.09 -19.89
C PRO A 104 4.98 -4.43 -18.66
N ARG A 105 5.04 -5.12 -17.51
CA ARG A 105 4.51 -4.68 -16.19
C ARG A 105 5.19 -3.46 -15.54
N ILE A 106 5.70 -2.53 -16.35
CA ILE A 106 6.48 -1.35 -15.96
C ILE A 106 5.59 -0.22 -15.45
N VAL A 107 5.90 0.23 -14.24
CA VAL A 107 5.30 1.40 -13.60
C VAL A 107 6.00 2.65 -14.12
N HIS A 108 5.23 3.65 -14.50
CA HIS A 108 5.73 4.82 -15.21
C HIS A 108 5.01 6.09 -14.74
N LEU A 109 5.47 7.23 -15.26
CA LEU A 109 4.84 8.53 -15.03
C LEU A 109 3.73 8.76 -16.06
N TRP A 110 2.54 9.07 -15.60
CA TRP A 110 1.41 9.40 -16.48
C TRP A 110 0.59 10.57 -15.95
N GLY A 111 -0.33 11.10 -16.75
CA GLY A 111 -1.26 12.13 -16.31
C GLY A 111 -2.20 11.57 -15.24
N CYS A 112 -2.30 12.24 -14.09
CA CYS A 112 -3.20 11.84 -13.01
C CYS A 112 -4.66 11.91 -13.50
N HIS A 113 -5.38 10.80 -13.40
CA HIS A 113 -6.80 10.68 -13.74
C HIS A 113 -7.58 9.80 -12.75
N GLY A 114 -6.91 9.22 -11.73
CA GLY A 114 -7.57 8.49 -10.64
C GLY A 114 -8.15 7.12 -11.02
N GLY A 115 -7.77 6.60 -12.19
CA GLY A 115 -8.13 5.24 -12.61
C GLY A 115 -7.45 4.18 -11.76
N ASN A 116 -7.88 2.92 -11.88
CA ASN A 116 -7.39 1.84 -11.02
C ASN A 116 -5.88 1.63 -11.05
N GLN A 117 -5.21 1.98 -12.14
CA GLN A 117 -3.75 1.88 -12.23
C GLN A 117 -2.98 2.94 -11.44
N GLN A 118 -3.63 4.03 -11.02
CA GLN A 118 -3.05 5.07 -10.17
C GLN A 118 -3.48 4.95 -8.70
N ARG A 119 -4.25 3.91 -8.37
CA ARG A 119 -4.76 3.67 -7.01
C ARG A 119 -3.94 2.57 -6.37
N PHE A 120 -3.34 2.87 -5.23
CA PHE A 120 -2.50 1.94 -4.50
C PHE A 120 -2.96 1.79 -3.06
N TYR A 121 -3.29 0.57 -2.66
CA TYR A 121 -3.55 0.19 -1.28
C TYR A 121 -2.26 0.19 -0.47
N LEU A 122 -2.30 0.85 0.68
CA LEU A 122 -1.28 0.79 1.72
C LEU A 122 -1.90 0.33 3.04
N SER A 123 -1.18 -0.51 3.78
CA SER A 123 -1.56 -0.85 5.14
C SER A 123 -1.61 0.42 6.01
N PRO A 124 -2.59 0.55 6.93
CA PRO A 124 -2.69 1.69 7.86
C PRO A 124 -1.63 1.64 8.98
N THR A 125 -0.43 1.12 8.69
CA THR A 125 0.68 0.93 9.61
C THR A 125 1.94 1.56 9.01
N ALA A 126 2.50 2.58 9.66
CA ALA A 126 3.69 3.30 9.16
C ALA A 126 5.03 2.58 9.36
N THR A 127 5.03 1.44 10.04
CA THR A 127 6.25 0.79 10.50
C THR A 127 6.79 -0.22 9.48
N GLY A 128 8.07 -0.09 9.15
CA GLY A 128 8.79 -1.06 8.33
C GLY A 128 8.46 -0.99 6.83
N PRO A 129 9.04 -1.91 6.04
CA PRO A 129 8.74 -2.04 4.62
C PRO A 129 7.25 -2.31 4.38
N GLN A 130 6.72 -1.74 3.30
CA GLN A 130 5.32 -1.81 2.88
C GLN A 130 5.18 -2.62 1.60
N GLN A 131 4.11 -3.42 1.54
CA GLN A 131 3.56 -3.84 0.26
C GLN A 131 2.68 -2.70 -0.28
N ILE A 132 3.09 -2.12 -1.41
CA ILE A 132 2.30 -1.11 -2.11
C ILE A 132 1.53 -1.84 -3.22
N ARG A 133 0.25 -2.14 -2.98
CA ARG A 133 -0.56 -3.00 -3.85
C ARG A 133 -1.45 -2.15 -4.74
N GLN A 134 -1.57 -2.47 -6.02
CA GLN A 134 -2.57 -1.85 -6.88
C GLN A 134 -3.98 -2.15 -6.34
N ALA A 135 -4.84 -1.14 -6.30
CA ALA A 135 -6.20 -1.25 -5.78
C ALA A 135 -6.98 -2.32 -6.55
N GLY A 136 -7.66 -3.21 -5.81
CA GLY A 136 -8.50 -4.27 -6.40
C GLY A 136 -7.75 -5.48 -6.97
N GLY A 137 -6.41 -5.50 -6.93
CA GLY A 137 -5.58 -6.58 -7.48
C GLY A 137 -4.70 -7.31 -6.46
N ASN A 138 -3.90 -8.27 -6.95
CA ASN A 138 -2.85 -8.97 -6.19
C ASN A 138 -1.44 -8.59 -6.67
N GLU A 139 -1.30 -7.34 -7.12
CA GLU A 139 -0.13 -6.87 -7.84
C GLU A 139 0.51 -5.73 -7.06
N CYS A 140 1.78 -5.91 -6.70
CA CYS A 140 2.50 -5.03 -5.79
C CYS A 140 3.66 -4.37 -6.54
N LEU A 141 3.88 -3.10 -6.25
CA LEU A 141 5.06 -2.39 -6.75
C LEU A 141 6.32 -3.05 -6.19
N GLY A 142 7.25 -3.38 -7.08
CA GLY A 142 8.50 -4.03 -6.75
C GLY A 142 9.61 -3.65 -7.71
N VAL A 143 10.84 -3.70 -7.21
CA VAL A 143 12.02 -3.41 -8.02
C VAL A 143 12.46 -4.67 -8.73
N VAL A 144 12.59 -4.59 -10.04
CA VAL A 144 13.29 -5.61 -10.82
C VAL A 144 14.68 -5.07 -11.15
N LEU A 145 15.71 -5.81 -10.73
CA LEU A 145 17.11 -5.54 -11.02
C LEU A 145 17.58 -6.58 -12.05
N GLY A 146 17.43 -6.27 -13.33
CA GLY A 146 17.99 -7.08 -14.42
C GLY A 146 19.25 -6.44 -15.01
N PRO A 147 20.11 -7.21 -15.72
CA PRO A 147 21.31 -6.68 -16.36
C PRO A 147 21.03 -5.56 -17.39
N LEU A 148 19.77 -5.38 -17.83
CA LEU A 148 19.35 -4.32 -18.75
C LEU A 148 17.99 -3.67 -18.40
N THR A 149 17.36 -4.04 -17.28
CA THR A 149 16.00 -3.61 -16.92
C THR A 149 15.92 -3.27 -15.43
N TYR A 150 16.37 -2.06 -15.08
CA TYR A 150 16.11 -1.47 -13.78
C TYR A 150 14.81 -0.70 -13.87
N SER A 151 13.75 -1.24 -13.27
CA SER A 151 12.45 -0.59 -13.30
C SER A 151 11.64 -0.94 -12.08
N LEU A 152 10.79 0.00 -11.68
CA LEU A 152 9.66 -0.32 -10.83
C LEU A 152 8.62 -1.05 -11.67
N GLN A 153 8.18 -2.22 -11.21
CA GLN A 153 7.19 -3.04 -11.89
C GLN A 153 6.09 -3.45 -10.93
N GLN A 154 4.95 -3.88 -11.48
CA GLN A 154 3.95 -4.61 -10.71
C GLN A 154 4.29 -6.11 -10.72
N LEU A 155 4.48 -6.67 -9.53
CA LEU A 155 4.87 -8.06 -9.29
C LEU A 155 3.82 -8.77 -8.43
N ASN A 156 3.85 -10.11 -8.40
CA ASN A 156 2.90 -10.89 -7.59
C ASN A 156 3.11 -10.62 -6.09
N CYS A 157 2.08 -10.07 -5.42
CA CYS A 157 2.13 -9.80 -3.97
C CYS A 157 2.24 -11.08 -3.12
N SER A 158 1.85 -12.24 -3.65
CA SER A 158 1.86 -13.52 -2.93
C SER A 158 3.04 -14.41 -3.31
N ALA A 159 4.06 -13.86 -3.97
CA ALA A 159 5.30 -14.60 -4.21
C ALA A 159 5.95 -15.04 -2.89
N SER A 160 6.78 -16.10 -2.93
CA SER A 160 7.54 -16.56 -1.77
C SER A 160 8.45 -15.48 -1.18
N THR A 161 8.94 -14.58 -2.03
CA THR A 161 9.61 -13.34 -1.66
C THR A 161 8.79 -12.17 -2.21
N PRO A 162 7.79 -11.67 -1.47
CA PRO A 162 6.93 -10.60 -1.93
C PRO A 162 7.72 -9.29 -2.07
N PRO A 163 7.38 -8.43 -3.04
CA PRO A 163 8.01 -7.13 -3.17
C PRO A 163 7.65 -6.23 -1.99
N MET A 164 8.68 -5.64 -1.39
CA MET A 164 8.55 -4.72 -0.26
C MET A 164 9.31 -3.42 -0.58
N LEU A 165 8.69 -2.28 -0.26
CA LEU A 165 9.24 -0.94 -0.47
C LEU A 165 9.22 -0.15 0.83
N ILE A 166 10.23 0.67 1.07
CA ILE A 166 10.30 1.56 2.23
C ILE A 166 9.75 2.93 1.80
N LEU A 167 8.80 3.45 2.58
CA LEU A 167 8.29 4.81 2.46
C LEU A 167 8.91 5.67 3.56
N THR A 168 9.81 6.57 3.20
CA THR A 168 10.47 7.48 4.15
C THR A 168 9.90 8.88 3.95
N ARG A 169 9.33 9.46 5.03
CA ARG A 169 8.80 10.82 5.00
C ARG A 169 9.94 11.82 4.75
N VAL A 170 9.72 12.75 3.83
CA VAL A 170 10.60 13.89 3.57
C VAL A 170 10.13 15.05 4.42
N ALA A 171 11.05 15.66 5.17
CA ALA A 171 10.77 16.85 5.99
C ALA A 171 10.53 18.09 5.13
#